data_AF-A0A6G0VUV2-F1
#
_entry.id   AF-A0A6G0VUV2-F1
#
_cell.length_a   1.000
_cell.length_b   1.000
_cell.length_c   1.000
_cell.angle_alpha   90.00
_cell.angle_beta   90.00
_cell.angle_gamma   90.00
#
_symmetry.space_group_name_H-M   'P 1'
#
loop_
_entity.id
_entity.type
_entity.pdbx_description
1 polymer ?
#
loop_
_entity_poly.entity_id
_entity_poly.type
_entity_poly.pdbx_seq_one_letter_code
_entity_poly.pdbx_strand_id
1 'polypeptide(L)'
;VSRPLLVGGFLAYFNPDGSTTTDLNHAYIYATGILFTLLMTMILQHFGVEKNLECAMKMRVSSCSLIYRKALRLSQKSLEETTAGKVINLISNDVSRFDQALTSMHYIWIGPLTTIVVTYFLWQEIGASSLIGVSPFLFFIPLQYWLGKKISQTRLKTAKMTDKRICLMNEVISGIQVIKMYTWEKP
;
A
#
# COMPACT_ATOMS: atom_id res chain seq x y z
N VAL A 1 -1.11 18.86 6.49
CA VAL A 1 -2.38 19.60 6.59
C VAL A 1 -2.19 21.12 6.71
N SER A 2 -1.15 21.62 7.39
CA SER A 2 -0.93 23.07 7.59
C SER A 2 -0.49 23.88 6.36
N ARG A 3 0.14 23.25 5.36
CA ARG A 3 0.74 23.96 4.21
C ARG A 3 -0.26 24.79 3.38
N PRO A 4 -1.45 24.28 2.99
CA PRO A 4 -2.41 25.06 2.21
C PRO A 4 -2.86 26.34 2.93
N LEU A 5 -2.95 26.32 4.26
CA LEU A 5 -3.28 27.51 5.05
C LEU A 5 -2.17 28.57 4.98
N LEU A 6 -0.90 28.15 5.10
CA LEU A 6 0.24 29.05 4.96
C LEU A 6 0.35 29.63 3.54
N VAL A 7 0.06 28.81 2.52
CA VAL A 7 -0.01 29.26 1.13
C VAL A 7 -1.17 30.23 0.93
N GLY A 8 -2.34 29.98 1.54
CA GLY A 8 -3.47 30.90 1.52
C GLY A 8 -3.12 32.26 2.13
N GLY A 9 -2.47 32.28 3.30
CA GLY A 9 -1.98 33.51 3.93
C GLY A 9 -0.91 34.24 3.10
N PHE A 10 -0.03 33.50 2.42
CA PHE A 10 0.95 34.09 1.50
C PHE A 10 0.29 34.67 0.24
N LEU A 11 -0.73 34.01 -0.31
CA LEU A 11 -1.47 34.50 -1.49
C LEU A 11 -2.34 35.71 -1.16
N ALA A 12 -2.82 35.83 0.08
CA ALA A 12 -3.59 36.99 0.53
C ALA A 12 -2.80 38.31 0.40
N TYR A 13 -1.48 38.27 0.48
CA TYR A 13 -0.61 39.45 0.25
C TYR A 13 -0.73 40.00 -1.18
N PHE A 14 -1.01 39.16 -2.18
CA PHE A 14 -1.10 39.55 -3.58
C PHE A 14 -2.51 39.95 -4.03
N ASN A 15 -3.51 39.91 -3.14
CA ASN A 15 -4.89 40.28 -3.48
C ASN A 15 -5.07 41.80 -3.49
N PRO A 16 -5.49 42.41 -4.62
CA PRO A 16 -5.56 43.86 -4.78
C PRO A 16 -6.72 44.54 -4.02
N ASP A 17 -7.77 43.80 -3.63
CA ASP A 17 -8.99 44.33 -3.01
C ASP A 17 -8.98 44.33 -1.46
N GLY A 18 -7.91 43.83 -0.83
CA GLY A 18 -7.80 43.75 0.62
C GLY A 18 -7.32 45.07 1.24
N SER A 19 -8.20 45.78 1.95
CA SER A 19 -7.90 47.01 2.71
C SER A 19 -6.92 46.87 3.88
N THR A 20 -6.23 45.74 3.98
CA THR A 20 -5.11 45.50 4.90
C THR A 20 -3.87 45.32 4.06
N THR A 21 -3.03 46.34 4.00
CA THR A 21 -1.64 46.22 3.58
C THR A 21 -0.97 45.20 4.51
N THR A 22 -1.06 43.91 4.20
CA THR A 22 -0.29 42.87 4.89
C THR A 22 1.16 43.26 4.76
N ASP A 23 1.74 43.67 5.87
CA ASP A 23 3.10 44.20 5.94
C ASP A 23 4.08 43.20 5.32
N LEU A 24 5.10 43.67 4.60
CA LEU A 24 6.07 42.83 3.87
C LEU A 24 6.65 41.73 4.78
N ASN A 25 6.80 42.05 6.07
CA ASN A 25 7.22 41.15 7.13
C ASN A 25 6.32 39.92 7.30
N HIS A 26 4.99 40.07 7.20
CA HIS A 26 4.05 38.96 7.34
C HIS A 26 4.15 37.99 6.15
N ALA A 27 4.33 38.51 4.94
CA ALA A 27 4.54 37.68 3.75
C ALA A 27 5.83 36.85 3.87
N TYR A 28 6.93 37.44 4.37
CA TYR A 28 8.17 36.70 4.65
C TYR A 28 8.00 35.64 5.74
N ILE A 29 7.21 35.90 6.79
CA ILE A 29 6.90 34.89 7.83
C ILE A 29 6.14 33.71 7.23
N TYR A 30 5.14 33.93 6.37
CA TYR A 30 4.43 32.84 5.71
C TYR A 30 5.34 32.06 4.76
N ALA A 31 6.16 32.74 3.95
CA ALA A 31 7.11 32.09 3.03
C ALA A 31 8.15 31.23 3.76
N THR A 32 8.74 31.75 4.83
CA THR A 32 9.69 30.99 5.66
C THR A 32 9.02 29.83 6.38
N GLY A 33 7.78 30.01 6.86
CA GLY A 33 6.97 28.92 7.43
C GLY A 33 6.66 27.80 6.43
N ILE A 34 6.40 28.12 5.16
CA ILE A 34 6.21 27.12 4.10
C ILE A 34 7.49 26.30 3.90
N LEU A 35 8.65 26.96 3.77
CA LEU A 35 9.95 26.28 3.62
C LEU A 35 10.28 25.41 4.83
N PHE A 36 10.06 25.91 6.03
CA PHE A 36 10.28 25.16 7.26
C PHE A 36 9.38 23.93 7.35
N THR A 37 8.08 24.08 7.08
CA THR A 37 7.14 22.94 7.10
C THR A 37 7.43 21.93 5.99
N LEU A 38 7.99 22.35 4.85
CA LEU A 38 8.48 21.45 3.80
C LEU A 38 9.64 20.60 4.31
N LEU A 39 10.70 21.24 4.81
CA LEU A 39 11.90 20.57 5.33
C LEU A 39 11.56 19.65 6.51
N MET A 40 10.77 20.13 7.46
CA MET A 40 10.40 19.34 8.64
C MET A 40 9.63 18.07 8.26
N THR A 41 8.68 18.17 7.33
CA THR A 41 7.93 16.97 6.88
C THR A 41 8.83 16.01 6.11
N MET A 42 9.75 16.52 5.27
CA MET A 42 10.70 15.68 4.55
C MET A 42 11.57 14.87 5.52
N ILE A 43 12.11 15.54 6.53
CA ILE A 43 12.93 14.91 7.58
C ILE A 43 12.11 13.86 8.33
N LEU A 44 10.94 14.24 8.86
CA LEU A 44 10.09 13.33 9.63
C LEU A 44 9.62 12.12 8.81
N GLN A 45 9.26 12.32 7.55
CA GLN A 45 8.84 11.24 6.66
C GLN A 45 10.00 10.29 6.37
N HIS A 46 11.21 10.81 6.11
CA HIS A 46 12.38 9.97 5.88
C HIS A 46 12.70 9.12 7.11
N PHE A 47 12.81 9.75 8.29
CA PHE A 47 13.02 9.01 9.55
C PHE A 47 11.91 8.00 9.84
N GLY A 48 10.65 8.34 9.55
CA GLY A 48 9.51 7.44 9.71
C GLY A 48 9.61 6.21 8.81
N VAL A 49 9.97 6.38 7.54
CA VAL A 49 10.16 5.25 6.60
C VAL A 49 11.31 4.36 7.06
N GLU A 50 12.46 4.92 7.41
CA GLU A 50 13.61 4.16 7.89
C GLU A 50 13.26 3.33 9.14
N LYS A 51 12.54 3.91 10.11
CA LYS A 51 12.12 3.20 11.31
C LYS A 51 11.10 2.08 11.04
N ASN A 52 10.18 2.30 10.10
CA ASN A 52 9.24 1.27 9.67
C ASN A 52 9.97 0.11 8.98
N LEU A 53 10.95 0.39 8.12
CA LEU A 53 11.78 -0.64 7.48
C LEU A 53 12.62 -1.41 8.50
N GLU A 54 13.20 -0.72 9.49
CA GLU A 54 13.93 -1.36 10.59
C GLU A 54 13.03 -2.32 11.39
N CYS A 55 11.81 -1.90 11.72
CA CYS A 55 10.82 -2.71 12.41
C CYS A 55 10.40 -3.93 11.57
N ALA A 56 10.15 -3.73 10.27
CA ALA A 56 9.83 -4.79 9.32
C ALA A 56 10.91 -5.86 9.26
N MET A 57 12.17 -5.45 9.11
CA MET A 57 13.30 -6.37 9.07
C MET A 57 13.44 -7.17 10.37
N LYS A 58 13.27 -6.53 11.53
CA LYS A 58 13.25 -7.21 12.83
C LYS A 58 12.13 -8.26 12.92
N MET A 59 10.92 -7.91 12.46
CA MET A 59 9.78 -8.83 12.47
C MET A 59 10.00 -10.02 11.52
N ARG A 60 10.58 -9.78 10.34
CA ARG A 60 10.96 -10.83 9.38
C ARG A 60 11.96 -11.81 9.97
N VAL A 61 13.08 -11.32 10.53
CA VAL A 61 14.11 -12.17 11.13
C VAL A 61 13.54 -12.98 12.31
N SER A 62 12.73 -12.36 13.17
CA SER A 62 12.05 -13.03 14.28
C SER A 62 11.12 -14.15 13.79
N SER A 63 10.30 -13.85 12.78
CA SER A 63 9.36 -14.83 12.20
C SER A 63 10.09 -16.01 11.57
N CYS A 64 11.14 -15.78 10.77
CA CYS A 64 11.98 -16.84 10.20
C CYS A 64 12.60 -17.72 11.29
N SER A 65 13.14 -17.11 12.35
CA SER A 65 13.75 -17.82 13.48
C SER A 65 12.73 -18.69 14.22
N LEU A 66 11.53 -18.18 14.47
CA LEU A 66 10.45 -18.93 15.11
C LEU A 66 9.96 -20.10 14.25
N ILE A 67 9.76 -19.87 12.94
CA ILE A 67 9.36 -20.91 11.99
C ILE A 67 10.42 -22.01 11.93
N TYR A 68 11.70 -21.64 11.83
CA TYR A 68 12.81 -22.58 11.82
C TYR A 68 12.88 -23.42 13.10
N ARG A 69 12.80 -22.78 14.27
CA ARG A 69 12.77 -23.48 15.57
C ARG A 69 11.58 -24.44 15.69
N LYS A 70 10.42 -24.05 15.14
CA LYS A 70 9.22 -24.90 15.15
C LYS A 70 9.37 -26.07 14.18
N ALA A 71 9.93 -25.85 12.99
CA ALA A 71 10.23 -26.89 12.00
C ALA A 71 11.09 -28.01 12.59
N LEU A 72 12.11 -27.66 13.37
CA LEU A 72 13.00 -28.65 14.02
C LEU A 72 12.36 -29.43 15.19
N ARG A 73 11.20 -28.99 15.70
CA ARG A 73 10.50 -29.63 16.83
C ARG A 73 9.17 -30.26 16.44
N LEU A 74 8.86 -30.30 15.14
CA LEU A 74 7.64 -30.90 14.62
C LEU A 74 7.73 -32.43 14.73
N SER A 75 6.64 -33.06 15.17
CA SER A 75 6.55 -34.52 15.24
C SER A 75 6.52 -35.11 13.82
N GLN A 76 6.98 -36.36 13.66
CA GLN A 76 7.03 -37.04 12.36
C GLN A 76 5.68 -37.01 11.62
N LYS A 77 4.58 -37.24 12.35
CA LYS A 77 3.20 -37.20 11.81
C LYS A 77 2.80 -35.81 11.29
N SER A 78 3.23 -34.76 11.98
CA SER A 78 3.00 -33.38 11.57
C SER A 78 3.89 -32.97 10.39
N LEU A 79 5.10 -33.52 10.32
CA LEU A 79 6.06 -33.29 9.25
C LEU A 79 5.59 -33.91 7.92
N GLU A 80 4.90 -35.04 7.97
CA GLU A 80 4.24 -35.65 6.80
C GLU A 80 3.16 -34.73 6.21
N GLU A 81 2.39 -34.01 7.06
CA GLU A 81 1.39 -33.03 6.61
C GLU A 81 2.00 -31.68 6.16
N THR A 82 3.14 -31.30 6.77
CA THR A 82 3.92 -30.09 6.46
C THR A 82 5.21 -30.43 5.73
N THR A 83 5.10 -30.66 4.41
CA THR A 83 6.24 -30.86 3.51
C THR A 83 7.25 -29.72 3.66
N ALA A 84 8.55 -30.03 3.58
CA ALA A 84 9.63 -29.02 3.61
C ALA A 84 9.39 -27.86 2.62
N GLY A 85 8.79 -28.14 1.45
CA GLY A 85 8.40 -27.12 0.47
C GLY A 85 7.37 -26.11 1.00
N LYS A 86 6.42 -26.51 1.84
CA LYS A 86 5.45 -25.58 2.47
C LYS A 86 6.16 -24.63 3.43
N VAL A 87 7.12 -25.12 4.22
CA VAL A 87 7.91 -24.29 5.15
C VAL A 87 8.77 -23.29 4.38
N ILE A 88 9.41 -23.73 3.30
CA ILE A 88 10.20 -22.85 2.43
C ILE A 88 9.32 -21.77 1.81
N ASN A 89 8.14 -22.13 1.30
CA ASN A 89 7.19 -21.17 0.72
C ASN A 89 6.69 -20.15 1.75
N LEU A 90 6.42 -20.59 2.99
CA LEU A 90 6.03 -19.70 4.08
C LEU A 90 7.10 -18.65 4.37
N ILE A 91 8.38 -19.08 4.44
CA ILE A 91 9.51 -18.17 4.71
C ILE A 91 9.78 -17.24 3.52
N SER A 92 9.68 -17.74 2.28
CA SER A 92 10.04 -16.96 1.09
C SER A 92 8.95 -16.00 0.63
N ASN A 93 7.67 -16.37 0.76
CA ASN A 93 6.55 -15.63 0.19
C ASN A 93 5.68 -14.95 1.25
N ASP A 94 5.33 -15.63 2.35
CA ASP A 94 4.42 -15.07 3.35
C ASP A 94 5.15 -14.12 4.30
N VAL A 95 6.34 -14.50 4.78
CA VAL A 95 7.13 -13.61 5.66
C VAL A 95 7.60 -12.35 4.92
N SER A 96 7.94 -12.43 3.64
CA SER A 96 8.35 -11.25 2.86
C SER A 96 7.22 -10.25 2.64
N ARG A 97 5.96 -10.67 2.74
CA ARG A 97 4.80 -9.76 2.68
C ARG A 97 4.67 -8.87 3.90
N PHE A 98 5.24 -9.27 5.03
CA PHE A 98 5.22 -8.43 6.23
C PHE A 98 5.97 -7.11 6.03
N ASP A 99 7.02 -7.11 5.21
CA ASP A 99 7.81 -5.91 4.92
C ASP A 99 6.92 -4.81 4.29
N GLN A 100 6.06 -5.20 3.34
CA GLN A 100 5.10 -4.30 2.69
C GLN A 100 3.90 -3.96 3.59
N ALA A 101 3.40 -4.96 4.33
CA ALA A 101 2.22 -4.81 5.16
C ALA A 101 2.46 -3.83 6.32
N LEU A 102 3.58 -3.93 7.02
CA LEU A 102 3.91 -3.05 8.15
C LEU A 102 4.07 -1.59 7.71
N THR A 103 4.71 -1.37 6.56
CA THR A 103 4.87 -0.03 5.99
C THR A 103 3.51 0.60 5.64
N SER A 104 2.54 -0.23 5.20
CA SER A 104 1.22 0.24 4.78
C SER A 104 0.22 0.34 5.94
N MET A 105 0.40 -0.44 7.00
CA MET A 105 -0.55 -0.60 8.10
C MET A 105 -0.85 0.74 8.81
N HIS A 106 0.15 1.61 8.95
CA HIS A 106 -0.03 2.90 9.60
C HIS A 106 -1.01 3.83 8.87
N TYR A 107 -1.16 3.69 7.55
CA TYR A 107 -2.08 4.51 6.78
C TYR A 107 -3.56 4.20 7.07
N ILE A 108 -3.87 3.03 7.63
CA ILE A 108 -5.24 2.63 7.96
C ILE A 108 -5.88 3.59 8.96
N TRP A 109 -5.11 4.07 9.94
CA TRP A 109 -5.61 5.00 10.96
C TRP A 109 -5.19 6.46 10.69
N ILE A 110 -4.02 6.68 10.09
CA ILE A 110 -3.57 8.04 9.70
C ILE A 110 -4.49 8.62 8.62
N GLY A 111 -4.95 7.83 7.65
CA GLY A 111 -5.80 8.29 6.56
C GLY A 111 -7.12 8.91 7.03
N PRO A 112 -7.94 8.19 7.83
CA PRO A 112 -9.17 8.73 8.40
C PRO A 112 -8.94 9.97 9.28
N LEU A 113 -7.94 9.93 10.17
CA LEU A 113 -7.61 11.05 11.03
C LEU A 113 -7.23 12.30 10.22
N THR A 114 -6.38 12.13 9.21
CA THR A 114 -5.99 13.22 8.32
C THR A 114 -7.20 13.78 7.56
N THR A 115 -8.10 12.91 7.09
CA THR A 115 -9.33 13.32 6.40
C THR A 115 -10.22 14.18 7.30
N ILE A 116 -10.38 13.81 8.56
CA ILE A 116 -11.14 14.60 9.55
C ILE A 116 -10.50 15.98 9.74
N VAL A 117 -9.19 16.04 9.96
CA VAL A 117 -8.48 17.31 10.19
C VAL A 117 -8.54 18.23 8.96
N VAL A 118 -8.36 17.68 7.75
CA VAL A 118 -8.47 18.45 6.50
C VAL A 118 -9.90 18.96 6.30
N THR A 119 -10.91 18.11 6.54
CA THR A 119 -12.32 18.50 6.41
C THR A 119 -12.68 19.60 7.40
N TYR A 120 -12.17 19.53 8.65
CA TYR A 120 -12.35 20.57 9.65
C TYR A 120 -11.80 21.92 9.18
N PHE A 121 -10.57 21.96 8.65
CA PHE A 121 -10.00 23.21 8.14
C PHE A 121 -10.77 23.74 6.92
N LEU A 122 -11.20 22.88 6.00
CA LEU A 122 -12.03 23.30 4.88
C LEU A 122 -13.39 23.85 5.33
N TRP A 123 -13.98 23.28 6.37
CA TRP A 123 -15.23 23.79 6.95
C TRP A 123 -15.08 25.21 7.50
N GLN A 124 -13.93 25.54 8.09
CA GLN A 124 -13.68 26.91 8.58
C GLN A 124 -13.59 27.93 7.43
N GLU A 125 -13.03 27.55 6.28
CA GLU A 125 -12.83 28.46 5.14
C GLU A 125 -14.09 28.63 4.27
N ILE A 126 -14.82 27.54 3.99
CA ILE A 126 -15.93 27.53 3.02
C ILE A 126 -17.25 26.93 3.58
N GLY A 127 -17.32 26.65 4.88
CA GLY A 127 -18.53 26.17 5.54
C GLY A 127 -19.03 24.82 5.02
N ALA A 128 -20.35 24.69 4.91
CA ALA A 128 -21.02 23.46 4.49
C ALA A 128 -20.63 22.97 3.08
N SER A 129 -20.19 23.87 2.20
CA SER A 129 -19.71 23.54 0.85
C SER A 129 -18.50 22.60 0.86
N SER A 130 -17.73 22.56 1.96
CA SER A 130 -16.61 21.63 2.15
C SER A 130 -17.04 20.16 2.07
N LEU A 131 -18.21 19.80 2.59
CA LEU A 131 -18.70 18.42 2.59
C LEU A 131 -18.98 17.93 1.17
N ILE A 132 -19.48 18.81 0.30
CA ILE A 132 -19.71 18.49 -1.11
C ILE A 132 -18.39 18.16 -1.79
N GLY A 133 -17.32 18.91 -1.50
CA GLY A 133 -15.98 18.67 -2.04
C GLY A 133 -15.31 17.38 -1.54
N VAL A 134 -15.57 16.98 -0.29
CA VAL A 134 -15.01 15.75 0.30
C VAL A 134 -15.79 14.50 -0.13
N SER A 135 -17.08 14.64 -0.44
CA SER A 135 -17.98 13.51 -0.76
C SER A 135 -17.48 12.58 -1.89
N PRO A 136 -16.89 13.04 -3.01
CA PRO A 136 -16.43 12.15 -4.07
C PRO A 136 -15.24 11.29 -3.62
N PHE A 137 -14.36 11.82 -2.78
CA PHE A 137 -13.23 11.06 -2.23
C PHE A 137 -13.72 9.93 -1.32
N LEU A 138 -14.74 10.19 -0.49
CA LEU A 138 -15.36 9.16 0.33
C LEU A 138 -16.07 8.11 -0.53
N PHE A 139 -16.72 8.51 -1.63
CA PHE A 139 -17.34 7.59 -2.57
C PHE A 139 -16.32 6.75 -3.35
N PHE A 140 -15.13 7.28 -3.63
CA PHE A 140 -14.07 6.51 -4.28
C PHE A 140 -13.54 5.35 -3.43
N ILE A 141 -13.61 5.42 -2.10
CA ILE A 141 -13.16 4.34 -1.21
C ILE A 141 -13.90 3.01 -1.47
N PRO A 142 -15.25 2.93 -1.38
CA PRO A 142 -15.98 1.71 -1.67
C PRO A 142 -15.87 1.30 -3.15
N LEU A 143 -15.77 2.27 -4.07
CA LEU A 143 -15.57 1.97 -5.49
C LEU A 143 -14.22 1.28 -5.74
N GLN A 144 -13.13 1.80 -5.16
CA GLN A 144 -11.80 1.19 -5.23
C GLN A 144 -11.79 -0.19 -4.60
N TYR A 145 -12.47 -0.38 -3.46
CA TYR A 145 -12.61 -1.69 -2.84
C TYR A 145 -13.34 -2.69 -3.75
N TRP A 146 -14.47 -2.27 -4.34
CA TRP A 146 -15.24 -3.11 -5.26
C TRP A 146 -14.44 -3.48 -6.51
N LEU A 147 -13.76 -2.51 -7.14
CA LEU A 147 -12.88 -2.74 -8.28
C LEU A 147 -11.72 -3.69 -7.90
N GLY A 148 -11.09 -3.48 -6.74
CA GLY A 148 -10.04 -4.35 -6.23
C GLY A 148 -10.51 -5.80 -6.05
N LYS A 149 -11.74 -6.00 -5.54
CA LYS A 149 -12.35 -7.32 -5.43
C LYS A 149 -12.57 -7.96 -6.79
N LYS A 150 -13.06 -7.21 -7.79
CA LYS A 150 -13.24 -7.70 -9.16
C LYS A 150 -11.91 -8.09 -9.80
N ILE A 151 -10.87 -7.26 -9.66
CA ILE A 151 -9.52 -7.57 -10.15
C ILE A 151 -9.01 -8.86 -9.50
N SER A 152 -9.18 -9.02 -8.18
CA SER A 152 -8.75 -10.24 -7.47
C SER A 152 -9.48 -11.50 -7.97
N GLN A 153 -10.80 -11.43 -8.17
CA GLN A 153 -11.59 -12.53 -8.72
C GLN A 153 -11.13 -12.92 -10.14
N THR A 154 -10.93 -11.93 -11.01
CA THR A 154 -10.44 -12.16 -12.38
C THR A 154 -9.04 -12.76 -12.35
N ARG A 155 -8.14 -12.23 -11.52
CA ARG A 155 -6.78 -12.75 -11.37
C ARG A 155 -6.78 -14.20 -10.91
N LEU A 156 -7.66 -14.58 -9.99
CA LEU A 156 -7.81 -15.97 -9.55
C LEU A 156 -8.32 -16.87 -10.67
N LYS A 157 -9.30 -16.42 -11.47
CA LYS A 157 -9.80 -17.19 -12.62
C LYS A 157 -8.70 -17.41 -13.66
N THR A 158 -7.94 -16.37 -13.98
CA THR A 158 -6.78 -16.46 -14.88
C THR A 158 -5.74 -17.44 -14.34
N ALA A 159 -5.39 -17.36 -13.05
CA ALA A 159 -4.43 -18.27 -12.43
C ALA A 159 -4.87 -19.75 -12.57
N LYS A 160 -6.14 -20.07 -12.32
CA LYS A 160 -6.68 -21.44 -12.49
C LYS A 160 -6.62 -21.94 -13.94
N MET A 161 -6.91 -21.08 -14.91
CA MET A 161 -6.84 -21.46 -16.33
C MET A 161 -5.38 -21.68 -16.79
N THR A 162 -4.47 -20.81 -16.35
CA THR A 162 -3.04 -20.96 -16.62
C THR A 162 -2.49 -22.25 -16.03
N ASP A 163 -2.87 -22.57 -14.79
CA ASP A 163 -2.46 -23.81 -14.12
C ASP A 163 -2.92 -25.06 -14.89
N LYS A 164 -4.18 -25.10 -15.31
CA LYS A 164 -4.71 -26.19 -16.15
C LYS A 164 -3.95 -26.32 -17.47
N ARG A 165 -3.62 -25.20 -18.13
CA ARG A 165 -2.84 -25.22 -19.37
C ARG A 165 -1.44 -25.79 -19.14
N ILE A 166 -0.76 -25.40 -18.07
CA ILE A 166 0.58 -25.88 -17.75
C ILE A 166 0.56 -27.38 -17.44
N CYS A 167 -0.43 -27.85 -16.69
CA CYS A 167 -0.60 -29.27 -16.39
C CYS A 167 -0.82 -30.11 -17.67
N LEU A 168 -1.73 -29.69 -18.55
CA LEU A 168 -1.96 -30.36 -19.84
C LEU A 168 -0.71 -30.36 -20.73
N MET A 169 0.04 -29.25 -20.77
CA MET A 169 1.30 -29.17 -21.51
C MET A 169 2.33 -30.18 -20.98
N ASN A 170 2.43 -30.35 -19.65
CA ASN A 170 3.31 -31.35 -19.06
C ASN A 170 2.91 -32.77 -19.47
N GLU A 171 1.62 -33.10 -19.44
CA GLU A 171 1.11 -34.41 -19.89
C GLU A 171 1.43 -34.67 -21.37
N VAL A 172 1.23 -33.68 -22.25
CA VAL A 172 1.56 -33.77 -23.68
C VAL A 172 3.05 -34.02 -23.90
N ILE A 173 3.92 -33.29 -23.19
CA ILE A 173 5.38 -33.46 -23.29
C ILE A 173 5.79 -34.85 -22.81
N SER A 174 5.27 -35.31 -21.67
CA SER A 174 5.54 -36.65 -21.16
C SER A 174 5.04 -37.76 -22.10
N GLY A 175 3.93 -37.54 -22.81
CA GLY A 175 3.34 -38.48 -23.77
C GLY A 175 3.75 -38.29 -25.23
N ILE A 176 4.73 -37.45 -25.54
CA ILE A 176 4.97 -36.96 -26.91
C ILE A 176 5.27 -38.07 -27.93
N GLN A 177 5.97 -39.13 -27.51
CA GLN A 177 6.30 -40.25 -28.39
C GLN A 177 5.05 -41.00 -28.87
N VAL A 178 4.08 -41.23 -27.98
CA VAL A 178 2.80 -41.88 -28.33
C VAL A 178 2.00 -40.98 -29.26
N ILE A 179 1.92 -39.69 -28.96
CA ILE A 179 1.21 -38.70 -29.79
C ILE A 179 1.76 -38.69 -31.23
N LYS A 180 3.09 -38.70 -31.38
CA LYS A 180 3.76 -38.75 -32.70
C LYS A 180 3.55 -40.08 -33.41
N MET A 181 3.67 -41.21 -32.70
CA MET A 181 3.47 -42.55 -33.27
C MET A 181 2.07 -42.74 -33.87
N TYR A 182 1.04 -42.18 -33.23
CA TYR A 182 -0.35 -42.28 -33.67
C TYR A 182 -0.87 -41.06 -34.45
N THR A 183 0.00 -40.08 -34.72
CA THR A 183 -0.34 -38.88 -35.50
C THR A 183 -1.55 -38.12 -34.93
N TRP A 184 -1.67 -38.04 -33.61
CA TRP A 184 -2.78 -37.37 -32.91
C TRP A 184 -2.70 -35.84 -32.95
N GLU A 185 -1.62 -35.29 -33.48
CA GLU A 185 -1.48 -33.87 -33.76
C GLU A 185 -2.24 -33.46 -35.02
N LYS A 186 -2.73 -32.21 -35.05
CA LYS A 186 -3.32 -31.65 -36.27
C LYS A 186 -2.18 -31.32 -37.26
N PRO A 187 -2.40 -31.49 -38.58
CA PRO A 187 -1.46 -31.06 -39.60
C PRO A 187 -1.23 -29.54 -39.58
#